data_AF-A0A535PIG4-F1
#
_entry.id   AF-A0A535PIG4-F1
#
_cell.length_a   1.000
_cell.length_b   1.000
_cell.length_c   1.000
_cell.angle_alpha   90.00
_cell.angle_beta   90.00
_cell.angle_gamma   90.00
#
_symmetry.space_group_name_H-M   'P 1'
#
loop_
_entity.id
_entity.type
_entity.pdbx_description
1 polymer ?
#
loop_
_entity_poly.entity_id
_entity_poly.type
_entity_poly.pdbx_seq_one_letter_code
_entity_poly.pdbx_strand_id
1 'polypeptide(L)'
;PAVFQVGFALVIVTVLAFVFERPLAVSFVPESILAVVWLGLLGSGLAYLVFFRILGRWGATRTSLVAYLLPVYGIALGALVLHEPIAATTLLGTGLVIGGIALVNSRYGTRPIFAARNRAERQPG
;
A
#
# COMPACT_ATOMS: atom_id res chain seq x y z
N PRO A 1 23.68 -0.59 -3.90
CA PRO A 1 22.75 0.34 -3.20
C PRO A 1 21.42 -0.32 -2.78
N ALA A 2 20.68 -0.98 -3.69
CA ALA A 2 19.42 -1.65 -3.34
C ALA A 2 19.60 -3.01 -2.63
N VAL A 3 20.60 -3.81 -3.03
CA VAL A 3 20.86 -5.13 -2.42
C VAL A 3 21.21 -5.00 -0.93
N PHE A 4 22.01 -3.97 -0.57
CA PHE A 4 22.32 -3.69 0.83
C PHE A 4 21.09 -3.24 1.62
N GLN A 5 20.22 -2.41 1.04
CA GLN A 5 18.98 -1.99 1.70
C GLN A 5 18.04 -3.16 1.97
N VAL A 6 17.83 -4.03 0.98
CA VAL A 6 17.00 -5.24 1.13
C VAL A 6 17.64 -6.21 2.11
N GLY A 7 18.96 -6.40 2.05
CA GLY A 7 19.70 -7.23 3.01
C GLY A 7 19.55 -6.73 4.44
N PHE A 8 19.70 -5.42 4.67
CA PHE A 8 19.54 -4.83 5.99
C PHE A 8 18.11 -4.94 6.51
N ALA A 9 17.11 -4.70 5.65
CA ALA A 9 15.70 -4.91 5.97
C ALA A 9 15.43 -6.38 6.36
N LEU A 10 15.98 -7.34 5.62
CA LEU A 10 15.85 -8.76 5.92
C LEU A 10 16.44 -9.12 7.28
N VAL A 11 17.62 -8.59 7.61
CA VAL A 11 18.25 -8.79 8.92
C VAL A 11 17.39 -8.19 10.03
N ILE A 12 16.96 -6.93 9.90
CA ILE A 12 16.14 -6.26 10.90
C ILE A 12 14.82 -7.01 11.13
N VAL A 13 14.09 -7.35 10.07
CA VAL A 13 12.81 -8.05 10.17
C VAL A 13 13.00 -9.42 10.81
N THR A 14 14.06 -10.14 10.45
CA THR A 14 14.36 -11.44 11.07
C THR A 14 14.63 -11.29 12.55
N VAL A 15 15.47 -10.33 12.96
CA VAL A 15 15.76 -10.08 14.38
C VAL A 15 14.48 -9.73 15.15
N LEU A 16 13.66 -8.82 14.61
CA LEU A 16 12.39 -8.44 15.23
C LEU A 16 11.42 -9.63 15.34
N ALA A 17 11.28 -10.44 14.30
CA ALA A 17 10.42 -11.63 14.33
C ALA A 17 10.86 -12.62 15.44
N PHE A 18 12.17 -12.83 15.62
CA PHE A 18 12.67 -13.68 16.70
C PHE A 18 12.42 -13.11 18.10
N VAL A 19 12.46 -11.77 18.25
CA VAL A 19 12.19 -11.10 19.53
C VAL A 19 10.70 -11.13 19.89
N PHE A 20 9.81 -10.89 18.91
CA PHE A 20 8.38 -10.67 19.17
C PHE A 20 7.48 -11.89 18.90
N GLU A 21 7.80 -12.75 17.93
CA GLU A 21 6.83 -13.72 17.39
C GLU A 21 7.13 -15.19 17.74
N ARG A 22 8.14 -15.50 18.57
CA ARG A 22 8.53 -16.88 18.97
C ARG A 22 8.49 -17.88 17.78
N PRO A 23 9.28 -17.66 16.72
CA PRO A 23 9.14 -18.36 15.44
C PRO A 23 9.33 -19.88 15.51
N LEU A 24 10.05 -20.38 16.52
CA LEU A 24 10.29 -21.81 16.72
C LEU A 24 9.06 -22.59 17.25
N ALA A 25 8.02 -21.88 17.70
CA ALA A 25 6.75 -22.49 18.13
C ALA A 25 5.75 -22.65 16.97
N VAL A 26 6.08 -22.16 15.78
CA VAL A 26 5.20 -22.20 14.61
C VAL A 26 5.31 -23.56 13.92
N SER A 27 4.18 -24.22 13.68
CA SER A 27 4.14 -25.43 12.86
C SER A 27 4.27 -25.07 11.39
N PHE A 28 5.30 -25.61 10.73
CA PHE A 28 5.49 -25.46 9.29
C PHE A 28 4.54 -26.41 8.54
N VAL A 29 3.33 -25.94 8.29
CA VAL A 29 2.32 -26.66 7.50
C VAL A 29 2.48 -26.29 6.00
N PRO A 30 2.38 -27.23 5.05
CA PRO A 30 2.56 -26.96 3.62
C PRO A 30 1.67 -25.84 3.08
N GLU A 31 0.47 -25.69 3.64
CA GLU A 31 -0.50 -24.64 3.30
C GLU A 31 0.06 -23.25 3.58
N SER A 32 0.77 -23.06 4.70
CA SER A 32 1.39 -21.77 5.05
C SER A 32 2.51 -21.42 4.08
N ILE A 33 3.33 -22.40 3.68
CA ILE A 33 4.40 -22.20 2.70
C ILE A 33 3.79 -21.82 1.34
N LEU A 34 2.74 -22.54 0.93
CA LEU A 34 2.04 -22.24 -0.33
C LEU A 34 1.43 -20.82 -0.30
N ALA A 35 0.81 -20.42 0.81
CA ALA A 35 0.27 -19.09 1.00
C ALA A 35 1.35 -18.00 0.88
N VAL A 36 2.51 -18.18 1.53
CA VAL A 36 3.64 -17.24 1.44
C VAL A 36 4.17 -17.14 0.02
N VAL A 37 4.37 -18.27 -0.66
CA VAL A 37 4.85 -18.30 -2.05
C VAL A 37 3.84 -17.63 -2.97
N TRP A 38 2.55 -17.91 -2.79
CA TRP A 38 1.47 -17.30 -3.57
C TRP A 38 1.41 -15.78 -3.39
N LEU A 39 1.46 -15.29 -2.15
CA LEU A 39 1.46 -13.86 -1.83
C LEU A 39 2.73 -13.16 -2.35
N GLY A 40 3.89 -13.79 -2.21
CA GLY A 40 5.16 -13.24 -2.69
C GLY A 40 5.23 -13.15 -4.22
N LEU A 41 4.90 -14.24 -4.93
CA LEU A 41 5.00 -14.28 -6.38
C LEU A 41 3.87 -13.52 -7.08
N LEU A 42 2.62 -13.78 -6.69
CA LEU A 42 1.47 -13.19 -7.39
C LEU A 42 1.04 -11.86 -6.76
N GLY A 43 0.91 -11.83 -5.44
CA GLY A 43 0.47 -10.64 -4.72
C GLY A 43 1.49 -9.49 -4.77
N SER A 44 2.79 -9.80 -4.83
CA SER A 44 3.85 -8.79 -4.90
C SER A 44 4.57 -8.79 -6.25
N GLY A 45 5.22 -9.90 -6.64
CA GLY A 45 6.07 -9.94 -7.83
C GLY A 45 5.33 -9.58 -9.12
N LEU A 46 4.31 -10.35 -9.48
CA LEU A 46 3.51 -10.13 -10.68
C LEU A 46 2.74 -8.81 -10.61
N ALA A 47 2.17 -8.49 -9.45
CA ALA A 47 1.47 -7.22 -9.23
C ALA A 47 2.39 -6.01 -9.51
N TYR A 48 3.65 -6.04 -9.07
CA TYR A 48 4.62 -4.97 -9.35
C TYR A 48 4.97 -4.88 -10.83
N LEU A 49 5.10 -6.02 -11.54
CA LEU A 49 5.33 -5.99 -13.00
C LEU A 49 4.17 -5.32 -13.73
N VAL A 50 2.93 -5.65 -13.35
CA VAL A 50 1.73 -5.00 -13.89
C VAL A 50 1.70 -3.52 -13.52
N PHE A 51 2.02 -3.17 -12.28
CA PHE A 51 2.08 -1.79 -11.80
C PHE A 51 3.06 -0.95 -12.63
N PHE A 52 4.30 -1.43 -12.84
CA PHE A 52 5.28 -0.71 -13.66
C PHE A 52 4.86 -0.61 -15.12
N ARG A 53 4.16 -1.63 -15.65
CA ARG A 53 3.62 -1.58 -17.01
C ARG A 53 2.51 -0.56 -17.16
N ILE A 54 1.60 -0.44 -16.18
CA ILE A 54 0.55 0.58 -16.16
C ILE A 54 1.18 1.96 -15.98
N LEU A 55 2.17 2.08 -15.10
CA LEU A 55 2.89 3.33 -14.84
C LEU A 55 3.48 3.92 -16.12
N GLY A 56 4.13 3.10 -16.93
CA GLY A 56 4.71 3.54 -18.21
C GLY A 56 3.68 3.89 -19.29
N ARG A 57 2.46 3.35 -19.23
CA ARG A 57 1.42 3.56 -20.26
C ARG A 57 0.44 4.68 -19.92
N TRP A 58 0.00 4.76 -18.66
CA TRP A 58 -1.10 5.63 -18.22
C TRP A 58 -0.62 6.82 -17.39
N GLY A 59 0.68 6.87 -17.08
CA GLY A 59 1.31 7.93 -16.29
C GLY A 59 1.09 7.79 -14.78
N ALA A 60 1.90 8.51 -14.00
CA ALA A 60 1.92 8.41 -12.54
C ALA A 60 0.55 8.72 -11.91
N THR A 61 -0.14 9.77 -12.34
CA THR A 61 -1.39 10.23 -11.73
C THR A 61 -2.49 9.16 -11.76
N ARG A 62 -2.72 8.53 -12.91
CA ARG A 62 -3.75 7.48 -13.05
C ARG A 62 -3.35 6.19 -12.34
N THR A 63 -2.06 5.86 -12.35
CA THR A 63 -1.54 4.67 -11.68
C THR A 63 -1.69 4.77 -10.16
N SER A 64 -1.47 5.95 -9.59
CA SER A 64 -1.66 6.18 -8.15
C SER A 64 -3.12 5.99 -7.69
N LEU A 65 -4.11 6.15 -8.59
CA LEU A 65 -5.51 5.90 -8.24
C LEU A 65 -5.79 4.43 -7.91
N VAL A 66 -4.99 3.49 -8.44
CA VAL A 66 -5.14 2.06 -8.16
C VAL A 66 -4.91 1.77 -6.67
N ALA A 67 -3.99 2.50 -6.03
CA ALA A 67 -3.72 2.34 -4.60
C ALA A 67 -4.94 2.70 -3.74
N TYR A 68 -5.83 3.58 -4.22
CA TYR A 68 -7.07 3.93 -3.52
C TYR A 68 -8.10 2.81 -3.53
N LEU A 69 -7.97 1.84 -4.43
CA LEU A 69 -8.87 0.68 -4.49
C LEU A 69 -8.41 -0.48 -3.60
N LEU A 70 -7.15 -0.50 -3.16
CA LEU A 70 -6.59 -1.54 -2.27
C LEU A 70 -7.48 -1.84 -1.06
N PRO A 71 -7.92 -0.86 -0.25
CA PRO A 71 -8.76 -1.14 0.92
C PRO A 71 -10.11 -1.77 0.55
N VAL A 72 -10.72 -1.33 -0.56
CA VAL A 72 -12.00 -1.84 -1.03
C VAL A 72 -11.87 -3.29 -1.48
N TYR A 73 -10.86 -3.59 -2.31
CA TYR A 73 -10.59 -4.96 -2.75
C TYR A 73 -10.19 -5.88 -1.60
N GLY A 74 -9.42 -5.39 -0.63
CA GLY A 74 -9.02 -6.17 0.54
C GLY A 74 -10.22 -6.68 1.33
N ILE A 75 -11.20 -5.82 1.60
CA ILE A 75 -12.41 -6.19 2.34
C ILE A 75 -13.32 -7.07 1.50
N ALA A 76 -13.49 -6.75 0.22
CA ALA A 76 -14.29 -7.57 -0.68
C ALA A 76 -13.75 -9.01 -0.75
N LEU A 77 -12.43 -9.17 -0.91
CA LEU A 77 -11.80 -10.48 -0.95
C LEU A 77 -11.81 -11.18 0.42
N GLY A 78 -11.60 -10.45 1.52
CA GLY A 78 -11.72 -11.02 2.87
C GLY A 78 -13.12 -11.58 3.15
N ALA A 79 -14.16 -10.82 2.78
CA ALA A 79 -15.55 -11.22 2.96
C ALA A 79 -15.98 -12.34 1.98
N LEU A 80 -15.58 -12.26 0.71
CA LEU A 80 -16.04 -13.20 -0.33
C LEU A 80 -15.21 -14.49 -0.41
N VAL A 81 -13.90 -14.42 -0.18
CA VAL A 81 -12.99 -15.57 -0.32
C VAL A 81 -12.73 -16.21 1.04
N LEU A 82 -12.37 -15.40 2.04
CA LEU A 82 -12.07 -15.88 3.40
C LEU A 82 -13.32 -16.02 4.28
N HIS A 83 -14.49 -15.56 3.82
CA HIS A 83 -15.75 -15.59 4.56
C HIS A 83 -15.66 -14.91 5.93
N GLU A 84 -14.81 -13.89 6.04
CA GLU A 84 -14.64 -13.16 7.30
C GLU A 84 -15.86 -12.30 7.62
N PRO A 85 -16.36 -12.33 8.88
CA PRO A 85 -17.46 -11.48 9.28
C PRO A 85 -17.04 -10.01 9.25
N ILE A 86 -17.76 -9.20 8.48
CA ILE A 86 -17.48 -7.76 8.38
C ILE A 86 -17.91 -7.09 9.69
N ALA A 87 -16.95 -6.87 10.58
CA ALA A 87 -17.17 -6.13 11.82
C ALA A 87 -17.50 -4.65 11.55
N ALA A 88 -18.31 -4.05 12.43
CA ALA A 88 -18.63 -2.63 12.37
C ALA A 88 -17.37 -1.74 12.43
N THR A 89 -16.34 -2.18 13.15
CA THR A 89 -15.03 -1.51 13.22
C THR A 89 -14.32 -1.48 11.87
N THR A 90 -14.39 -2.56 11.09
CA THR A 90 -13.85 -2.63 9.73
C THR A 90 -14.56 -1.64 8.82
N LEU A 91 -15.90 -1.57 8.89
CA LEU A 91 -16.69 -0.59 8.13
C LEU A 91 -16.32 0.86 8.48
N LEU A 92 -16.18 1.16 9.78
CA LEU A 92 -15.75 2.49 10.24
C LEU A 92 -14.35 2.86 9.76
N GLY A 93 -13.38 1.95 9.87
CA GLY A 93 -12.02 2.16 9.36
C GLY A 93 -12.00 2.38 7.84
N THR A 94 -12.80 1.61 7.10
CA THR A 94 -12.96 1.76 5.65
C THR A 94 -13.54 3.12 5.28
N GLY A 95 -14.60 3.54 5.96
CA GLY A 95 -15.20 4.86 5.79
C GLY A 95 -14.19 5.99 6.04
N LEU A 96 -13.35 5.84 7.06
CA LEU A 96 -12.30 6.80 7.37
C LEU A 96 -11.24 6.90 6.26
N VAL A 97 -10.80 5.75 5.73
CA VAL A 97 -9.84 5.70 4.60
C VAL A 97 -10.43 6.33 3.35
N ILE A 98 -11.66 5.95 2.97
CA ILE A 98 -12.36 6.52 1.81
C ILE A 98 -12.57 8.02 1.98
N GLY A 99 -12.96 8.46 3.18
CA GLY A 99 -13.11 9.88 3.51
C GLY A 99 -11.81 10.67 3.36
N GLY A 100 -10.69 10.12 3.84
CA GLY A 100 -9.36 10.71 3.67
C GLY A 100 -8.95 10.82 2.20
N ILE A 101 -9.18 9.77 1.42
CA ILE A 101 -8.91 9.76 -0.03
C ILE A 101 -9.75 10.84 -0.74
N ALA A 102 -11.05 10.92 -0.44
CA ALA A 102 -11.95 11.91 -1.01
C ALA A 102 -11.51 13.34 -0.65
N LEU A 103 -11.05 13.58 0.58
CA LEU A 103 -10.56 14.88 1.02
C LEU A 103 -9.31 15.33 0.26
N VAL A 104 -8.34 14.43 0.08
CA VAL A 104 -7.10 14.71 -0.67
C VAL A 104 -7.38 14.93 -2.16
N ASN A 105 -8.31 14.18 -2.74
CA ASN A 105 -8.65 14.29 -4.16
C ASN A 105 -9.61 15.46 -4.47
N SER A 106 -10.30 15.99 -3.46
CA SER A 106 -11.21 17.13 -3.61
C SER A 106 -10.45 18.43 -3.90
N ARG A 107 -11.15 19.39 -4.55
CA ARG A 107 -10.66 20.72 -4.93
C ARG A 107 -10.06 21.53 -3.77
N TYR A 108 -10.34 21.14 -2.53
CA TYR A 108 -9.78 21.74 -1.32
C TYR A 108 -8.29 21.39 -1.09
N GLY A 109 -7.84 20.19 -1.49
CA GLY A 109 -6.45 19.74 -1.33
C GLY A 109 -5.50 20.21 -2.44
N THR A 110 -6.03 20.61 -3.59
CA THR A 110 -5.24 21.02 -4.78
C THR A 110 -4.93 22.51 -4.82
N ARG A 111 -5.24 23.30 -3.77
CA ARG A 111 -4.80 24.69 -3.70
C ARG A 111 -3.27 24.73 -3.71
N PRO A 112 -2.63 25.26 -4.77
CA PRO A 112 -1.18 25.32 -4.81
C PRO A 112 -0.73 26.40 -3.83
N ILE A 113 -0.44 25.99 -2.60
CA ILE A 113 0.09 26.85 -1.52
C ILE A 113 1.37 27.59 -1.99
N PHE A 114 2.06 27.06 -3.01
CA PHE A 114 3.27 27.62 -3.58
C PHE A 114 3.07 28.58 -4.77
N ALA A 115 1.87 28.74 -5.34
CA ALA A 115 1.67 29.63 -6.48
C ALA A 115 1.74 31.13 -6.11
N ALA A 116 1.59 31.48 -4.83
CA ALA A 116 1.63 32.86 -4.38
C ALA A 116 3.05 33.44 -4.24
N ARG A 117 4.09 32.60 -4.10
CA ARG A 117 5.45 33.09 -3.80
C ARG A 117 6.24 33.57 -5.03
N ASN A 118 5.97 33.01 -6.22
CA ASN A 118 6.68 33.39 -7.44
C ASN A 118 6.23 34.73 -8.05
N ARG A 119 5.14 35.33 -7.56
CA ARG A 119 4.64 36.62 -8.07
C ARG A 119 5.26 37.82 -7.31
N ALA A 120 5.83 37.60 -6.13
CA ALA A 120 6.45 38.66 -5.31
C ALA A 120 7.92 38.93 -5.70
N GLU A 121 8.63 37.96 -6.28
CA GLU A 121 10.05 38.12 -6.65
C GLU A 121 10.28 38.69 -8.07
N ARG A 122 9.24 38.78 -8.92
CA ARG A 122 9.35 39.30 -10.29
C ARG A 122 9.11 40.81 -10.44
N GLN A 123 8.97 41.54 -9.33
CA GLN A 123 8.94 43.00 -9.35
C GLN A 123 9.98 43.59 -8.38
N PRO A 124 11.22 43.78 -8.85
CA PRO A 124 12.02 44.95 -8.53
C PRO A 124 11.90 45.92 -9.70
N GLY A 125 11.14 47.01 -9.47
CA GLY A 125 11.20 48.23 -10.30
C GLY A 125 12.37 49.09 -9.88
#